data_AF-A0A9E1WGA6-F1
#
_entry.id   AF-A0A9E1WGA6-F1
#
_cell.length_a   1.000
_cell.length_b   1.000
_cell.length_c   1.000
_cell.angle_alpha   90.00
_cell.angle_beta   90.00
_cell.angle_gamma   90.00
#
_symmetry.space_group_name_H-M   'P 1'
#
loop_
_entity.id
_entity.type
_entity.pdbx_description
1 polymer ?
#
loop_
_entity_poly.entity_id
_entity_poly.type
_entity_poly.pdbx_seq_one_letter_code
_entity_poly.pdbx_strand_id
1 'polypeptide(L)' 'MIFRYSSILFLTSLFSLSSFARDNVSPDEVLEYKNTPQGKLFLHTYYPDNWKKTDKRPAVVFFFGGGWNG' A
#
# COMPACT_ATOMS: atom_id res chain seq x y z
N MET A 1 -36.19 7.13 30.65
CA MET A 1 -36.21 6.53 29.30
C MET A 1 -35.14 7.14 28.37
N ILE A 2 -34.87 8.45 28.45
CA ILE A 2 -33.86 9.19 27.65
C ILE A 2 -32.41 8.70 27.85
N PHE A 3 -32.00 8.42 29.09
CA PHE A 3 -30.63 7.96 29.39
C PHE A 3 -30.25 6.63 28.73
N ARG A 4 -31.23 5.75 28.44
CA ARG A 4 -30.97 4.43 27.83
C ARG A 4 -30.65 4.53 26.34
N TYR A 5 -31.23 5.50 25.63
CA TYR A 5 -30.93 5.75 24.22
C TYR A 5 -29.63 6.53 24.03
N SER A 6 -29.27 7.38 25.00
CA SER A 6 -28.00 8.12 24.97
C SER A 6 -26.79 7.18 25.03
N SER A 7 -26.85 6.13 25.84
CA SER A 7 -25.78 5.10 25.88
C SER A 7 -25.69 4.28 24.59
N ILE A 8 -26.82 3.99 23.95
CA ILE A 8 -26.85 3.25 22.68
C ILE A 8 -26.26 4.09 21.54
N LEU A 9 -26.65 5.38 21.45
CA LEU A 9 -26.09 6.33 20.48
C LEU A 9 -24.57 6.52 20.66
N PHE A 10 -24.10 6.57 21.91
CA PHE A 10 -22.68 6.68 22.22
C PHE A 10 -21.90 5.42 21.81
N LEU A 11 -22.46 4.23 22.05
CA LEU A 11 -21.83 2.97 21.70
C LEU A 11 -21.76 2.75 20.17
N THR A 12 -22.78 3.17 19.42
CA THR A 12 -22.77 3.11 17.95
C THR A 12 -21.80 4.12 17.32
N SER A 13 -21.63 5.29 17.94
CA SER A 13 -20.65 6.28 17.48
C SER A 13 -19.21 5.80 17.63
N LEU A 14 -18.90 5.06 18.70
CA LEU A 14 -17.57 4.49 18.94
C LEU A 14 -17.22 3.39 17.94
N PHE A 15 -18.20 2.60 17.49
CA PHE A 15 -17.98 1.50 16.54
C PHE A 15 -17.72 1.98 15.09
N SER A 16 -18.14 3.21 14.76
CA SER A 16 -18.00 3.78 13.40
C SER A 16 -16.60 4.38 13.14
N LEU A 17 -15.84 4.68 14.20
CA LEU A 17 -14.48 5.25 14.14
C LEU A 17 -13.40 4.22 13.76
N SER A 18 -13.72 2.92 13.74
CA SER A 18 -12.82 1.86 13.28
C SER A 18 -12.68 1.79 11.76
N SER A 19 -13.14 2.80 11.03
CA SER A 19 -13.08 2.89 9.57
C SER A 19 -11.63 3.09 9.08
N PHE A 20 -10.97 1.97 8.83
CA PHE A 20 -9.87 1.72 7.89
C PHE A 20 -8.65 2.67 7.94
N ALA A 21 -7.75 2.45 8.90
CA ALA A 21 -6.33 2.63 8.58
C ALA A 21 -5.95 1.56 7.55
N ARG A 22 -5.79 1.94 6.29
CA ARG A 22 -5.30 1.02 5.26
C ARG A 22 -3.83 0.78 5.51
N ASP A 23 -3.45 -0.47 5.76
CA ASP A 23 -2.03 -0.84 5.83
C ASP A 23 -1.34 -0.34 4.56
N ASN A 24 -0.31 0.48 4.75
CA ASN A 24 0.60 0.88 3.69
C ASN A 24 1.42 -0.35 3.31
N VAL A 25 1.04 -1.00 2.20
CA VAL A 25 1.77 -2.14 1.65
C VAL A 25 3.18 -1.66 1.27
N SER A 26 4.18 -2.11 2.03
CA SER A 26 5.59 -1.90 1.71
C SER A 26 6.05 -2.88 0.63
N PRO A 27 6.99 -2.50 -0.24
CA PRO A 27 7.59 -3.45 -1.17
C PRO A 27 8.35 -4.55 -0.43
N ASP A 28 8.38 -5.74 -1.01
CA ASP A 28 9.18 -6.86 -0.51
C ASP A 28 10.67 -6.62 -0.75
N GLU A 29 11.00 -5.97 -1.88
CA GLU A 29 12.37 -5.60 -2.23
C GLU A 29 12.40 -4.26 -2.98
N VAL A 30 13.44 -3.49 -2.70
CA VAL A 30 13.77 -2.23 -3.40
C VAL A 30 15.10 -2.43 -4.12
N LEU A 31 15.04 -2.55 -5.44
CA LEU A 31 16.19 -2.88 -6.27
C LEU A 31 16.65 -1.66 -7.07
N GLU A 32 17.93 -1.27 -6.95
CA GLU A 32 18.54 -0.32 -7.90
C GLU A 32 18.72 -1.02 -9.26
N TYR A 33 17.93 -0.64 -10.27
CA TYR A 33 18.02 -1.26 -11.59
C TYR A 33 18.91 -0.49 -12.56
N LYS A 34 19.13 0.81 -12.30
CA LYS A 34 19.96 1.65 -13.15
C LYS A 34 20.52 2.83 -12.36
N ASN A 35 21.80 3.10 -12.57
CA ASN A 35 22.45 4.33 -12.14
C ASN A 35 22.60 5.26 -13.36
N THR A 36 22.10 6.49 -13.26
CA THR A 36 22.22 7.52 -14.31
C THR A 36 22.93 8.76 -13.74
N PRO A 37 23.43 9.66 -14.61
CA PRO A 37 24.00 10.93 -14.14
C PRO A 37 23.02 11.79 -13.31
N GLN A 38 21.71 11.64 -13.55
CA GLN A 38 20.65 12.36 -12.83
C GLN A 38 20.29 11.71 -11.49
N GLY A 39 20.63 10.43 -11.30
CA GLY A 39 20.36 9.70 -10.07
C GLY A 39 20.18 8.21 -10.27
N LYS A 40 19.95 7.53 -9.15
CA LYS A 40 19.67 6.10 -9.10
C LYS A 40 18.18 5.85 -9.30
N LEU A 41 17.85 4.87 -10.12
CA LEU A 41 16.49 4.46 -10.42
C LEU A 41 16.22 3.10 -9.76
N PHE A 42 15.10 3.03 -9.04
CA PHE A 42 14.74 1.87 -8.23
C PHE A 42 13.44 1.21 -8.72
N LEU A 43 13.38 -0.12 -8.59
CA LEU A 43 12.16 -0.91 -8.72
C LEU A 43 11.69 -1.31 -7.32
N HIS A 44 10.39 -1.12 -7.07
CA HIS A 44 9.72 -1.61 -5.88
C HIS A 44 8.96 -2.88 -6.30
N THR A 45 9.39 -4.04 -5.83
CA THR A 45 8.80 -5.33 -6.20
C THR A 45 7.83 -5.81 -5.12
N TYR A 46 6.75 -6.44 -5.58
CA TYR A 46 5.74 -7.08 -4.74
C TYR A 46 5.54 -8.49 -5.27
N TYR A 47 5.80 -9.48 -4.42
CA TYR A 47 5.71 -10.89 -4.78
C TYR A 47 4.40 -11.49 -4.29
N PRO A 48 3.81 -12.44 -5.03
CA PRO A 48 2.71 -13.23 -4.49
C PRO A 48 3.21 -14.16 -3.39
N ASP A 49 2.28 -14.65 -2.56
CA ASP A 49 2.59 -15.67 -1.56
C ASP A 49 3.33 -16.87 -2.17
N ASN A 50 4.32 -17.39 -1.42
CA ASN A 50 5.15 -18.53 -1.80
C ASN A 50 5.99 -18.35 -3.09
N TRP A 51 6.28 -17.11 -3.49
CA TRP A 51 7.20 -16.84 -4.59
C TRP A 51 8.63 -17.35 -4.30
N LYS A 52 9.31 -17.85 -5.33
CA LYS A 52 10.73 -18.28 -5.26
C LYS A 52 11.53 -17.67 -6.41
N LYS A 53 12.82 -17.41 -6.20
CA LYS A 53 13.74 -16.85 -7.21
C LYS A 53 13.85 -17.66 -8.51
N THR A 54 13.56 -18.95 -8.46
CA THR A 54 13.59 -19.85 -9.62
C THR A 54 12.29 -19.83 -10.44
N ASP A 55 11.23 -19.18 -9.95
CA ASP A 55 9.93 -19.15 -10.60
C ASP A 55 9.98 -18.33 -11.90
N LYS A 56 9.30 -18.84 -12.94
CA LYS A 56 9.05 -18.12 -14.19
C LYS A 56 7.58 -17.76 -14.27
N ARG A 57 7.23 -16.54 -13.85
CA ARG A 57 5.86 -16.03 -13.79
C ARG A 57 5.75 -14.73 -14.60
N PRO A 58 4.58 -14.41 -15.19
CA PRO A 58 4.37 -13.10 -15.80
C PRO A 58 4.54 -11.99 -14.77
N ALA A 59 5.02 -10.84 -15.23
CA ALA A 59 5.21 -9.66 -14.40
C ALA A 59 4.49 -8.46 -15.04
N VAL A 60 4.09 -7.51 -14.21
CA VAL A 60 3.58 -6.20 -14.62
C VAL A 60 4.49 -5.12 -14.06
N VAL A 61 4.79 -4.10 -14.87
CA VAL A 61 5.61 -2.96 -14.47
C VAL A 61 4.77 -1.71 -14.58
N PHE A 62 4.59 -1.01 -13.45
CA PHE A 62 3.86 0.25 -13.40
C PHE A 62 4.84 1.43 -13.48
N PHE A 63 4.51 2.42 -14.30
CA PHE A 63 5.21 3.69 -14.36
C PHE A 63 4.28 4.77 -13.79
N PHE A 64 4.76 5.53 -12.80
CA PHE A 64 3.98 6.63 -12.25
C PHE A 64 3.83 7.76 -13.29
N GLY A 65 2.68 8.42 -13.26
CA GLY A 65 2.41 9.61 -14.08
C GLY A 65 3.03 10.88 -13.48
N GLY A 66 2.81 12.02 -14.12
CA GLY A 66 3.33 13.31 -13.65
C GLY A 66 3.74 14.29 -14.76
N GLY A 67 3.43 13.97 -16.02
CA GLY A 67 3.64 14.88 -17.15
C GLY A 67 5.10 15.07 -17.58
N TRP A 68 6.03 14.28 -17.04
CA TRP A 68 7.47 14.35 -17.37
C TRP A 68 8.11 15.73 -17.15
N ASN A 69 7.61 16.53 -16.22
CA ASN A 69 8.12 17.87 -15.90
C ASN A 69 9.29 17.85 -14.89
N GLY A 70 10.00 16.73 -14.81
CA GLY A 70 11.11 16.52 -13.86
C GLY A 70 12.44 17.07 -14.33
#